data_AF-V4MD88-F1
#
_entry.id   AF-V4MD88-F1
#
_cell.length_a   1.000
_cell.length_b   1.000
_cell.length_c   1.000
_cell.angle_alpha   90.00
_cell.angle_beta   90.00
_cell.angle_gamma   90.00
#
_symmetry.space_group_name_H-M   'P 1'
#
loop_
_entity.id
_entity.type
_entity.pdbx_description
1 polymer ?
#
loop_
_entity_poly.entity_id
_entity_poly.type
_entity_poly.pdbx_seq_one_letter_code
_entity_poly.pdbx_strand_id
1 'polypeptide(L)'
;MILSQWVSFTPVAWGSDGLLRRYSEFRGLSSATCRLRSRPSLRCSCLKSKSTQESTELENEGGFSALASEIPWEEKNIWSTLAVYMFCLHIPLSFGGLSIVARILHQRLLDPQTQVLSLVFLQMVELTGTVLLLRNTAKPECRSINFLKGNNDSREGRNWVVGSAMGLGCLVGFIFLTSLVADQLFGSKAVQNSELEKIMASGEVSRSGCFALYCLVAPMLEEIVYRRYLLSSLASRMEWRKALVISSGVFAAAHFSGEDLVQLFGIGCVLGACYSWSGKLASSVVVHSLYNALTLLLTLRS
;
A
#
# COMPACT_ATOMS: atom_id res chain seq x y z
N MET A 1 -0.69 16.78 0.21
CA MET A 1 -1.23 16.03 1.35
C MET A 1 -0.30 14.90 1.78
N ILE A 2 -0.03 13.89 0.93
CA ILE A 2 0.70 12.69 1.41
C ILE A 2 2.22 12.97 1.60
N LEU A 3 2.93 13.66 0.67
CA LEU A 3 4.40 13.85 0.72
C LEU A 3 4.83 14.93 1.70
N SER A 4 4.01 15.96 1.95
CA SER A 4 4.42 17.01 2.89
C SER A 4 4.81 16.41 4.23
N GLN A 5 4.12 15.36 4.69
CA GLN A 5 4.46 14.69 5.94
C GLN A 5 5.69 13.79 5.84
N TRP A 6 5.85 13.01 4.78
CA TRP A 6 7.01 12.13 4.58
C TRP A 6 8.33 12.91 4.40
N VAL A 7 8.26 14.11 3.84
CA VAL A 7 9.43 14.96 3.58
C VAL A 7 9.77 15.87 4.78
N SER A 8 8.81 16.16 5.67
CA SER A 8 8.99 17.08 6.80
C SER A 8 9.85 16.54 7.95
N PHE A 9 10.11 15.24 8.03
CA PHE A 9 10.93 14.65 9.09
C PHE A 9 12.42 14.70 8.77
N THR A 10 12.99 15.91 8.80
CA THR A 10 14.44 16.08 8.97
C THR A 10 14.78 16.17 10.47
N PRO A 11 15.83 15.51 10.96
CA PRO A 11 16.08 15.45 12.40
C PRO A 11 16.54 16.79 12.97
N VAL A 12 15.96 17.16 14.12
CA VAL A 12 16.45 18.22 15.00
C VAL A 12 17.87 17.87 15.47
N ALA A 13 18.76 18.86 15.41
CA ALA A 13 20.15 18.74 15.79
C ALA A 13 20.30 18.30 17.26
N TRP A 14 20.80 17.10 17.50
CA TRP A 14 21.31 16.71 18.81
C TRP A 14 22.84 16.86 18.82
N GLY A 15 23.30 17.82 19.62
CA GLY A 15 24.72 18.00 19.92
C GLY A 15 25.28 16.75 20.58
N SER A 16 26.47 16.34 20.13
CA SER A 16 27.15 15.13 20.59
C SER A 16 28.24 15.53 21.58
N ASP A 17 28.01 15.22 22.86
CA ASP A 17 29.08 15.00 23.84
C ASP A 17 28.97 13.56 24.36
N GLY A 18 30.10 12.84 24.34
CA GLY A 18 30.37 11.79 25.32
C GLY A 18 30.20 10.32 24.92
N LEU A 19 31.32 9.72 24.49
CA LEU A 19 31.83 8.39 24.88
C LEU A 19 31.09 7.11 24.45
N LEU A 20 31.63 6.45 23.42
CA LEU A 20 31.38 5.02 23.13
C LEU A 20 32.66 4.20 23.39
N ARG A 21 32.55 3.29 24.36
CA ARG A 21 33.55 2.30 24.76
C ARG A 21 33.42 1.07 23.85
N ARG A 22 34.53 0.74 23.19
CA ARG A 22 34.78 -0.46 22.36
C ARG A 22 34.75 -1.74 23.21
N TYR A 23 34.23 -2.85 22.68
CA TYR A 23 34.86 -4.18 22.80
C TYR A 23 34.37 -5.15 21.72
N SER A 24 35.26 -6.11 21.42
CA SER A 24 35.44 -6.91 20.22
C SER A 24 34.85 -8.32 20.25
N GLU A 25 34.68 -8.86 19.03
CA GLU A 25 34.78 -10.25 18.54
C GLU A 25 34.69 -11.46 19.50
N PHE A 26 33.91 -12.47 19.10
CA PHE A 26 34.27 -13.89 19.25
C PHE A 26 33.73 -14.74 18.10
N ARG A 27 34.63 -15.52 17.46
CA ARG A 27 34.34 -16.58 16.48
C ARG A 27 34.11 -17.92 17.18
N GLY A 28 33.32 -18.80 16.57
CA GLY A 28 33.28 -20.22 16.89
C GLY A 28 32.55 -21.04 15.82
N LEU A 29 33.29 -21.84 15.05
CA LEU A 29 32.79 -22.82 14.09
C LEU A 29 32.13 -24.02 14.78
N SER A 30 31.15 -24.66 14.14
CA SER A 30 31.27 -26.08 13.78
C SER A 30 30.18 -26.52 12.80
N SER A 31 30.61 -27.35 11.85
CA SER A 31 29.89 -27.99 10.76
C SER A 31 29.01 -29.17 11.21
N ALA A 32 27.86 -29.34 10.55
CA ALA A 32 27.20 -30.64 10.45
C ALA A 32 26.61 -30.82 9.04
N THR A 33 27.24 -31.69 8.26
CA THR A 33 26.72 -32.26 7.02
C THR A 33 25.81 -33.45 7.32
N CYS A 34 24.62 -33.54 6.71
CA CYS A 34 24.04 -34.84 6.38
C CYS A 34 22.97 -34.81 5.27
N ARG A 35 23.32 -35.51 4.19
CA ARG A 35 22.50 -36.40 3.32
C ARG A 35 21.35 -35.78 2.50
N LEU A 36 21.67 -35.59 1.22
CA LEU A 36 20.73 -35.73 0.10
C LEU A 36 20.00 -37.09 0.17
N ARG A 37 18.67 -37.06 0.08
CA ARG A 37 17.88 -38.19 -0.41
C ARG A 37 16.97 -37.68 -1.53
N SER A 38 17.04 -38.36 -2.66
CA SER A 38 16.38 -37.99 -3.91
C SER A 38 15.08 -38.76 -4.12
N ARG A 39 14.22 -38.15 -4.95
CA ARG A 39 13.07 -38.67 -5.73
C ARG A 39 11.68 -38.63 -5.05
N PRO A 40 10.59 -38.65 -5.85
CA PRO A 40 10.15 -37.62 -6.80
C PRO A 40 8.70 -37.18 -6.48
N SER A 41 8.32 -35.91 -6.70
CA SER A 41 6.92 -35.51 -6.50
C SER A 41 6.06 -35.95 -7.68
N LEU A 42 5.24 -36.97 -7.45
CA LEU A 42 4.14 -37.36 -8.33
C LEU A 42 3.12 -36.22 -8.41
N ARG A 43 2.79 -35.89 -9.66
CA ARG A 43 1.64 -35.10 -10.10
C ARG A 43 0.36 -35.82 -9.64
N CYS A 44 -0.52 -35.13 -8.92
CA CYS A 44 -1.90 -35.60 -8.79
C CYS A 44 -2.87 -34.42 -8.73
N SER A 45 -3.62 -34.28 -9.81
CA SER A 45 -4.83 -33.47 -9.90
C SER A 45 -5.95 -34.22 -9.19
N CYS A 46 -6.53 -33.64 -8.14
CA CYS A 46 -7.79 -34.14 -7.59
C CYS A 46 -8.78 -32.99 -7.42
N LEU A 47 -9.65 -32.91 -8.43
CA LEU A 47 -10.94 -32.26 -8.38
C LEU A 47 -11.83 -32.92 -7.31
N LYS A 48 -12.42 -32.04 -6.47
CA LYS A 48 -13.80 -32.09 -5.96
C LYS A 48 -14.13 -33.07 -4.82
N SER A 49 -14.52 -32.51 -3.67
CA SER A 49 -15.81 -32.86 -3.06
C SER A 49 -16.36 -31.68 -2.24
N LYS A 50 -17.63 -31.34 -2.50
CA LYS A 50 -18.45 -30.50 -1.63
C LYS A 50 -18.61 -31.24 -0.30
N SER A 51 -18.43 -30.55 0.82
CA SER A 51 -19.11 -30.91 2.06
C SER A 51 -19.86 -29.68 2.57
N THR A 52 -21.16 -29.88 2.76
CA THR A 52 -22.11 -28.94 3.32
C THR A 52 -22.02 -29.03 4.83
N GLN A 53 -21.70 -27.94 5.53
CA GLN A 53 -22.20 -27.69 6.89
C GLN A 53 -21.95 -26.23 7.31
N GLU A 54 -23.07 -25.52 7.49
CA GLU A 54 -23.32 -24.38 8.39
C GLU A 54 -22.20 -23.35 8.60
N SER A 55 -22.07 -22.43 7.65
CA SER A 55 -21.70 -21.05 7.99
C SER A 55 -22.95 -20.20 7.79
N THR A 56 -23.42 -19.59 8.88
CA THR A 56 -24.46 -18.58 8.97
C THR A 56 -24.57 -17.79 7.67
N GLU A 57 -25.75 -17.82 7.04
CA GLU A 57 -26.08 -17.07 5.84
C GLU A 57 -25.70 -15.61 6.05
N LEU A 58 -24.51 -15.26 5.60
CA LEU A 58 -24.02 -13.91 5.58
C LEU A 58 -24.69 -13.30 4.36
N GLU A 59 -25.86 -12.70 4.60
CA GLU A 59 -26.74 -12.12 3.59
C GLU A 59 -25.92 -11.47 2.49
N ASN A 60 -25.85 -12.16 1.35
CA ASN A 60 -25.29 -11.65 0.13
C ASN A 60 -26.35 -10.71 -0.45
N GLU A 61 -26.47 -9.52 0.15
CA GLU A 61 -27.23 -8.42 -0.45
C GLU A 61 -26.61 -8.11 -1.83
N GLY A 62 -27.24 -8.71 -2.85
CA GLY A 62 -27.30 -8.26 -4.23
C GLY A 62 -25.96 -7.99 -4.90
N GLY A 63 -25.37 -9.02 -5.51
CA GLY A 63 -24.63 -8.93 -6.78
C GLY A 63 -23.61 -7.79 -6.99
N PHE A 64 -23.11 -7.10 -5.96
CA PHE A 64 -22.19 -5.98 -6.12
C PHE A 64 -20.74 -6.42 -5.95
N SER A 65 -20.45 -7.26 -4.96
CA SER A 65 -19.08 -7.72 -4.68
C SER A 65 -18.71 -8.93 -5.53
N ALA A 66 -17.60 -8.82 -6.24
CA ALA A 66 -16.93 -9.89 -6.99
C ALA A 66 -15.75 -10.51 -6.22
N LEU A 67 -15.59 -10.18 -4.92
CA LEU A 67 -14.52 -10.73 -4.09
C LEU A 67 -14.74 -12.23 -3.84
N ALA A 68 -13.68 -13.02 -3.99
CA ALA A 68 -13.72 -14.45 -3.74
C ALA A 68 -13.82 -14.74 -2.23
N SER A 69 -14.60 -15.76 -1.88
CA SER A 69 -14.69 -16.26 -0.50
C SER A 69 -13.40 -16.97 -0.06
N GLU A 70 -12.67 -17.57 -1.00
CA GLU A 70 -11.40 -18.24 -0.72
C GLU A 70 -10.23 -17.27 -0.91
N ILE A 71 -9.53 -16.99 0.19
CA ILE A 71 -8.34 -16.15 0.22
C ILE A 71 -7.05 -16.98 0.34
N PRO A 72 -5.94 -16.51 -0.24
CA PRO A 72 -4.66 -17.22 -0.19
C PRO A 72 -3.89 -17.09 1.13
N TRP A 73 -4.29 -16.18 2.02
CA TRP A 73 -3.62 -15.95 3.31
C TRP A 73 -4.28 -16.70 4.45
N GLU A 74 -3.50 -16.94 5.51
CA GLU A 74 -4.00 -17.54 6.74
C GLU A 74 -4.85 -16.55 7.55
N GLU A 75 -6.09 -16.94 7.83
CA GLU A 75 -7.10 -16.08 8.46
C GLU A 75 -6.75 -15.65 9.89
N LYS A 76 -5.94 -16.45 10.60
CA LYS A 76 -5.52 -16.18 11.98
C LYS A 76 -4.45 -15.09 12.08
N ASN A 77 -3.73 -14.84 10.99
CA ASN A 77 -2.53 -14.01 10.99
C ASN A 77 -2.73 -12.64 10.33
N ILE A 78 -3.96 -12.26 9.97
CA ILE A 78 -4.25 -11.02 9.23
C ILE A 78 -3.68 -9.77 9.92
N TRP A 79 -4.06 -9.56 11.18
CA TRP A 79 -3.62 -8.40 11.95
C TRP A 79 -2.14 -8.45 12.33
N SER A 80 -1.61 -9.65 12.61
CA SER A 80 -0.19 -9.83 12.92
C SER A 80 0.70 -9.48 11.73
N THR A 81 0.36 -9.95 10.54
CA THR A 81 1.11 -9.64 9.31
C THR A 81 0.94 -8.17 8.92
N LEU A 82 -0.25 -7.58 9.09
CA LEU A 82 -0.41 -6.14 8.94
C LEU A 82 0.46 -5.35 9.93
N ALA A 83 0.55 -5.79 11.18
CA ALA A 83 1.42 -5.15 12.18
C ALA A 83 2.90 -5.26 11.80
N VAL A 84 3.36 -6.43 11.33
CA VAL A 84 4.73 -6.59 10.80
C VAL A 84 4.98 -5.63 9.63
N TYR A 85 4.03 -5.51 8.69
CA TYR A 85 4.13 -4.52 7.62
C TYR A 85 4.25 -3.11 8.17
N MET A 86 3.34 -2.70 9.06
CA MET A 86 3.30 -1.32 9.58
C MET A 86 4.55 -0.95 10.37
N PHE A 87 4.96 -1.80 11.32
CA PHE A 87 6.04 -1.46 12.26
C PHE A 87 7.43 -1.82 11.76
N CYS A 88 7.57 -2.80 10.87
CA CYS A 88 8.89 -3.24 10.37
C CYS A 88 9.21 -2.72 8.96
N LEU A 89 8.20 -2.35 8.16
CA LEU A 89 8.40 -1.86 6.79
C LEU A 89 7.94 -0.41 6.66
N HIS A 90 6.64 -0.15 6.79
CA HIS A 90 6.04 1.14 6.46
C HIS A 90 6.59 2.29 7.31
N ILE A 91 6.38 2.26 8.63
CA ILE A 91 6.80 3.36 9.52
C ILE A 91 8.32 3.61 9.43
N PRO A 92 9.20 2.59 9.50
CA PRO A 92 10.64 2.81 9.43
C PRO A 92 11.12 3.35 8.08
N LEU A 93 10.64 2.81 6.96
CA LEU A 93 11.10 3.22 5.63
C LEU A 93 10.56 4.58 5.23
N SER A 94 9.29 4.83 5.55
CA SER A 94 8.60 6.02 5.06
C SER A 94 8.89 7.25 5.94
N PHE A 95 8.98 7.13 7.28
CA PHE A 95 9.36 8.26 8.17
C PHE A 95 10.84 8.29 8.54
N GLY A 96 11.48 7.13 8.72
CA GLY A 96 12.87 7.03 9.17
C GLY A 96 13.89 6.92 8.03
N GLY A 97 13.46 6.48 6.84
CA GLY A 97 14.37 6.09 5.76
C GLY A 97 15.25 7.23 5.26
N LEU A 98 14.67 8.42 5.02
CA LEU A 98 15.44 9.59 4.59
C LEU A 98 16.51 10.01 5.61
N SER A 99 16.20 9.91 6.90
CA SER A 99 17.17 10.22 7.97
C SER A 99 18.36 9.25 7.96
N ILE A 100 18.12 7.97 7.66
CA ILE A 100 19.18 6.96 7.52
C ILE A 100 20.04 7.26 6.28
N VAL A 101 19.40 7.56 5.15
CA VAL A 101 20.10 7.90 3.91
C VAL A 101 20.97 9.13 4.09
N ALA A 102 20.46 10.19 4.72
CA ALA A 102 21.23 11.39 5.04
C ALA A 102 22.48 11.08 5.87
N ARG A 103 22.37 10.20 6.88
CA ARG A 103 23.51 9.75 7.68
C ARG A 103 24.53 8.96 6.87
N ILE A 104 24.09 8.06 6.00
CA ILE A 104 24.97 7.25 5.13
C ILE A 104 25.73 8.16 4.14
N LEU A 105 25.06 9.17 3.59
CA LEU A 105 25.66 10.12 2.65
C LEU A 105 26.46 11.23 3.35
N HIS A 106 26.55 11.22 4.69
CA HIS A 106 27.20 12.26 5.49
C HIS A 106 26.69 13.68 5.19
N GLN A 107 25.41 13.80 4.80
CA GLN A 107 24.76 15.07 4.48
C GLN A 107 23.71 15.40 5.53
N ARG A 108 23.68 16.67 5.95
CA ARG A 108 22.68 17.14 6.93
C ARG A 108 21.34 17.50 6.28
N LEU A 109 21.40 17.95 5.02
CA LEU A 109 20.27 18.28 4.16
C LEU A 109 20.56 17.64 2.80
N LEU A 110 19.67 16.75 2.37
CA LEU A 110 19.77 16.15 1.04
C LEU A 110 19.34 17.19 0.01
N ASP A 111 20.04 17.25 -1.11
CA ASP A 111 19.54 18.02 -2.24
C ASP A 111 18.22 17.41 -2.75
N PRO A 112 17.33 18.22 -3.35
CA PRO A 112 16.00 17.76 -3.76
C PRO A 112 16.01 16.57 -4.73
N GLN A 113 17.03 16.44 -5.58
CA GLN A 113 17.13 15.32 -6.53
C GLN A 113 17.48 14.04 -5.78
N THR A 114 18.50 14.07 -4.92
CA THR A 114 18.88 12.94 -4.05
C THR A 114 17.74 12.54 -3.14
N GLN A 115 16.98 13.51 -2.61
CA GLN A 115 15.82 13.25 -1.77
C GLN A 115 14.75 12.43 -2.50
N VAL A 116 14.35 12.84 -3.71
CA VAL A 116 13.37 12.10 -4.52
C VAL A 116 13.86 10.73 -4.91
N LEU A 117 15.10 10.61 -5.37
CA LEU A 117 15.67 9.32 -5.77
C LEU A 117 15.73 8.36 -4.58
N SER A 118 16.06 8.89 -3.39
CA SER A 118 16.07 8.12 -2.14
C SER A 118 14.66 7.68 -1.76
N LEU A 119 13.65 8.54 -1.89
CA LEU A 119 12.25 8.19 -1.64
C LEU A 119 11.75 7.11 -2.60
N VAL A 120 12.02 7.23 -3.89
CA VAL A 120 11.70 6.20 -4.89
C VAL A 120 12.36 4.87 -4.51
N PHE A 121 13.65 4.90 -4.14
CA PHE A 121 14.37 3.70 -3.72
C PHE A 121 13.75 3.06 -2.46
N LEU A 122 13.52 3.85 -1.42
CA LEU A 122 12.91 3.38 -0.17
C LEU A 122 11.52 2.78 -0.41
N GLN A 123 10.71 3.41 -1.26
CA GLN A 123 9.38 2.90 -1.62
C GLN A 123 9.46 1.57 -2.40
N MET A 124 10.45 1.41 -3.27
CA MET A 124 10.68 0.14 -3.98
C MET A 124 11.14 -0.97 -3.03
N VAL A 125 11.96 -0.63 -2.03
CA VAL A 125 12.33 -1.55 -0.94
C VAL A 125 11.10 -1.96 -0.13
N GLU A 126 10.24 -1.00 0.23
CA GLU A 126 8.99 -1.26 0.95
C GLU A 126 8.05 -2.17 0.14
N LEU A 127 7.85 -1.87 -1.15
CA LEU A 127 7.05 -2.68 -2.07
C LEU A 127 7.59 -4.11 -2.16
N THR A 128 8.91 -4.26 -2.34
CA THR A 128 9.54 -5.57 -2.44
C THR A 128 9.42 -6.35 -1.13
N GLY A 129 9.72 -5.71 0.01
CA GLY A 129 9.59 -6.29 1.35
C GLY A 129 8.16 -6.73 1.65
N THR A 130 7.18 -5.93 1.24
CA THR A 130 5.75 -6.23 1.40
C THR A 130 5.35 -7.44 0.56
N VAL A 131 5.74 -7.49 -0.71
CA VAL A 131 5.45 -8.66 -1.57
C VAL A 131 6.08 -9.93 -1.00
N LEU A 132 7.30 -9.85 -0.48
CA LEU A 132 7.98 -10.98 0.17
C LEU A 132 7.26 -11.41 1.47
N LEU A 133 6.87 -10.45 2.32
CA LEU A 133 6.13 -10.70 3.55
C LEU A 133 4.80 -11.42 3.27
N LEU A 134 4.02 -10.90 2.31
CA LEU A 134 2.74 -11.46 1.94
C LEU A 134 2.89 -12.84 1.29
N ARG A 135 3.93 -13.06 0.48
CA ARG A 135 4.23 -14.37 -0.11
C ARG A 135 4.66 -15.39 0.94
N ASN A 136 5.34 -14.97 1.99
CA ASN A 136 5.75 -15.84 3.10
C ASN A 136 4.59 -16.17 4.04
N THR A 137 3.58 -15.30 4.12
CA THR A 137 2.35 -15.51 4.92
C THR A 137 1.28 -16.29 4.14
N ALA A 138 1.40 -16.41 2.82
CA ALA A 138 0.45 -17.16 2.01
C ALA A 138 0.50 -18.66 2.34
N LYS A 139 -0.67 -19.33 2.27
CA LYS A 139 -0.80 -20.78 2.43
C LYS A 139 0.16 -21.49 1.46
N PRO A 140 0.81 -22.61 1.85
CA PRO A 140 1.82 -23.28 1.03
C PRO A 140 1.29 -23.69 -0.35
N GLU A 141 0.01 -24.06 -0.44
CA GLU A 141 -0.70 -24.39 -1.68
C GLU A 141 -0.89 -23.18 -2.61
N CYS A 142 -0.89 -21.97 -2.04
CA CYS A 142 -1.04 -20.68 -2.71
C CYS A 142 0.29 -19.91 -2.80
N ARG A 143 1.45 -20.54 -2.65
CA ARG A 143 2.75 -19.82 -2.67
C ARG A 143 3.23 -19.41 -4.08
N SER A 144 2.61 -20.02 -5.11
CA SER A 144 2.94 -19.84 -6.53
C SER A 144 2.01 -18.88 -7.26
N ILE A 145 0.96 -18.36 -6.61
CA ILE A 145 0.09 -17.36 -7.27
C ILE A 145 0.92 -16.11 -7.53
N ASN A 146 0.83 -15.66 -8.78
CA ASN A 146 1.37 -14.38 -9.18
C ASN A 146 0.57 -13.29 -8.45
N PHE A 147 1.12 -12.76 -7.35
CA PHE A 147 0.54 -11.66 -6.57
C PHE A 147 0.21 -10.41 -7.40
N LEU A 148 0.79 -10.28 -8.60
CA LEU A 148 0.55 -9.21 -9.55
C LEU A 148 -0.45 -9.58 -10.65
N LYS A 149 -0.67 -10.88 -10.90
CA LYS A 149 -1.65 -11.32 -11.90
C LYS A 149 -3.02 -11.37 -11.24
N GLY A 150 -3.98 -10.63 -11.79
CA GLY A 150 -5.38 -10.77 -11.38
C GLY A 150 -5.81 -12.23 -11.46
N ASN A 151 -6.62 -12.69 -10.49
CA ASN A 151 -7.32 -13.96 -10.66
C ASN A 151 -8.07 -13.86 -12.00
N ASN A 152 -7.66 -14.66 -12.98
CA ASN A 152 -8.40 -14.81 -14.23
C ASN A 152 -9.74 -15.53 -13.98
N ASP A 153 -9.92 -16.11 -12.78
CA ASP A 153 -11.15 -16.74 -12.29
C ASP A 153 -12.17 -15.71 -11.75
N SER A 154 -12.27 -14.53 -12.38
CA SER A 154 -13.44 -13.69 -12.14
C SER A 154 -14.66 -14.43 -12.67
N ARG A 155 -15.39 -15.05 -11.74
CA ARG A 155 -16.60 -15.85 -11.94
C ARG A 155 -17.78 -15.06 -12.55
N GLU A 156 -17.59 -13.78 -12.85
CA GLU A 156 -18.50 -12.94 -13.62
C GLU A 156 -17.69 -12.04 -14.57
N GLY A 157 -18.09 -11.99 -15.84
CA GLY A 157 -17.44 -11.24 -16.93
C GLY A 157 -17.54 -9.72 -16.84
N ARG A 158 -17.35 -9.14 -15.64
CA ARG A 158 -17.42 -7.68 -15.44
C ARG A 158 -16.21 -7.00 -16.06
N ASN A 159 -16.47 -5.99 -16.87
CA ASN A 159 -15.42 -5.21 -17.49
C ASN A 159 -14.78 -4.27 -16.46
N TRP A 160 -13.59 -4.62 -16.00
CA TRP A 160 -12.83 -3.82 -15.03
C TRP A 160 -12.57 -2.38 -15.52
N VAL A 161 -12.55 -2.14 -16.84
CA VAL A 161 -12.42 -0.78 -17.39
C VAL A 161 -13.63 0.08 -17.05
N VAL A 162 -14.84 -0.50 -17.13
CA VAL A 162 -16.08 0.18 -16.73
C VAL A 162 -16.05 0.48 -15.23
N GLY A 163 -15.59 -0.48 -14.43
CA GLY A 163 -15.41 -0.30 -12.98
C GLY A 163 -14.43 0.82 -12.64
N SER A 164 -13.31 0.90 -13.38
CA SER A 164 -12.34 1.97 -13.23
C SER A 164 -12.92 3.33 -13.63
N ALA A 165 -13.66 3.40 -14.75
CA ALA A 165 -14.27 4.64 -15.21
C ALA A 165 -15.32 5.17 -14.22
N MET A 166 -16.20 4.28 -13.73
CA MET A 166 -17.17 4.62 -12.69
C MET A 166 -16.48 5.03 -11.39
N GLY A 167 -15.47 4.26 -10.95
CA GLY A 167 -14.68 4.57 -9.76
C GLY A 167 -13.99 5.93 -9.85
N LEU A 168 -13.40 6.27 -11.00
CA LEU A 168 -12.79 7.58 -11.25
C LEU A 168 -13.83 8.70 -11.22
N GLY A 169 -14.98 8.51 -11.83
CA GLY A 169 -16.08 9.48 -11.79
C GLY A 169 -16.58 9.74 -10.37
N CYS A 170 -16.79 8.67 -9.59
CA CYS A 170 -17.16 8.77 -8.17
C CYS A 170 -16.07 9.46 -7.35
N LEU A 171 -14.79 9.18 -7.61
CA LEU A 171 -13.66 9.77 -6.90
C LEU A 171 -13.57 11.27 -7.17
N VAL A 172 -13.63 11.68 -8.43
CA VAL A 172 -13.63 13.10 -8.84
C VAL A 172 -14.83 13.83 -8.25
N GLY A 173 -16.03 13.24 -8.29
CA GLY A 173 -17.23 13.80 -7.69
C GLY A 173 -17.12 13.95 -6.17
N PHE A 174 -16.56 12.95 -5.48
CA PHE A 174 -16.28 13.01 -4.05
C PHE A 174 -15.33 14.15 -3.70
N ILE A 175 -14.20 14.26 -4.42
CA ILE A 175 -13.22 15.32 -4.19
C ILE A 175 -13.85 16.70 -4.41
N PHE A 176 -14.55 16.89 -5.53
CA PHE A 176 -15.25 18.14 -5.83
C PHE A 176 -16.21 18.53 -4.70
N LEU A 177 -17.01 17.57 -4.22
CA LEU A 177 -17.94 17.81 -3.11
C LEU A 177 -17.20 18.18 -1.82
N THR A 178 -16.12 17.47 -1.48
CA THR A 178 -15.31 17.79 -0.29
C THR A 178 -14.63 19.15 -0.40
N SER A 179 -14.20 19.56 -1.59
CA SER A 179 -13.65 20.89 -1.84
C SER A 179 -14.70 21.99 -1.64
N LEU A 180 -15.92 21.81 -2.15
CA LEU A 180 -17.02 22.78 -1.93
C LEU A 180 -17.34 22.94 -0.44
N VAL A 181 -17.39 21.84 0.30
CA VAL A 181 -17.63 21.86 1.75
C VAL A 181 -16.48 22.54 2.48
N ALA A 182 -15.23 22.25 2.09
CA ALA A 182 -14.05 22.86 2.69
C ALA A 182 -14.02 24.39 2.47
N ASP A 183 -14.32 24.85 1.25
CA ASP A 183 -14.39 26.28 0.93
C ASP A 183 -15.47 27.01 1.74
N GLN A 184 -16.62 26.37 1.95
CA GLN A 184 -17.71 26.93 2.74
C GLN A 184 -17.40 27.00 4.25
N LEU A 185 -16.70 26.00 4.78
CA LEU A 185 -16.46 25.88 6.23
C LEU A 185 -15.19 26.58 6.70
N PHE A 186 -14.12 26.55 5.91
CA PHE A 186 -12.77 26.94 6.35
C PHE A 186 -12.18 28.12 5.59
N GLY A 187 -12.85 28.60 4.54
CA GLY A 187 -12.29 29.54 3.56
C GLY A 187 -11.14 28.91 2.78
N SER A 188 -10.74 29.50 1.65
CA SER A 188 -9.71 28.94 0.77
C SER A 188 -8.31 28.98 1.41
N LYS A 189 -8.03 28.07 2.34
CA LYS A 189 -6.66 27.76 2.73
C LYS A 189 -6.11 26.83 1.66
N ALA A 190 -5.41 27.41 0.69
CA ALA A 190 -4.57 26.63 -0.21
C ALA A 190 -3.60 25.81 0.66
N VAL A 191 -3.78 24.49 0.67
CA VAL A 191 -2.85 23.56 1.31
C VAL A 191 -1.57 23.57 0.46
N GLN A 192 -0.73 24.58 0.69
CA GLN A 192 0.55 24.73 0.01
C GLN A 192 1.47 23.60 0.45
N ASN A 193 1.71 22.64 -0.43
CA ASN A 193 2.71 21.60 -0.20
C ASN A 193 4.08 22.17 -0.58
N SER A 194 4.53 23.18 0.18
CA SER A 194 5.72 23.97 -0.13
C SER A 194 6.97 23.12 -0.37
N GLU A 195 7.05 21.93 0.23
CA GLU A 195 8.19 21.04 0.07
C GLU A 195 8.13 20.18 -1.20
N LEU A 196 6.95 19.66 -1.56
CA LEU A 196 6.75 18.95 -2.82
C LEU A 196 6.96 19.90 -4.01
N GLU A 197 6.43 21.12 -3.92
CA GLU A 197 6.62 22.17 -4.94
C GLU A 197 8.10 22.51 -5.12
N LYS A 198 8.86 22.71 -4.02
CA LYS A 198 10.31 22.94 -4.08
C LYS A 198 11.04 21.80 -4.79
N ILE A 199 10.71 20.55 -4.44
CA ILE A 199 11.32 19.37 -5.05
C ILE A 199 11.02 19.31 -6.55
N MET A 200 9.75 19.51 -6.94
CA MET A 200 9.34 19.46 -8.34
C MET A 200 9.89 20.61 -9.18
N ALA A 201 10.14 21.77 -8.55
CA ALA A 201 10.79 22.92 -9.17
C ALA A 201 12.30 22.70 -9.40
N SER A 202 12.91 21.72 -8.73
CA SER A 202 14.36 21.53 -8.74
C SER A 202 14.92 20.88 -10.02
N GLY A 203 14.07 20.41 -10.94
CA GLY A 203 14.49 19.88 -12.24
C GLY A 203 13.66 18.71 -12.77
N GLU A 204 13.99 18.25 -13.99
CA GLU A 204 13.27 17.18 -14.69
C GLU A 204 13.40 15.81 -14.01
N VAL A 205 14.57 15.53 -13.43
CA VAL A 205 14.81 14.28 -12.67
C VAL A 205 13.89 14.22 -11.46
N SER A 206 13.79 15.29 -10.68
CA SER A 206 12.90 15.36 -9.52
C SER A 206 11.44 15.24 -9.93
N ARG A 207 11.01 15.89 -11.01
CA ARG A 207 9.64 15.78 -11.53
C ARG A 207 9.30 14.35 -11.95
N SER A 208 10.20 13.71 -12.69
CA SER A 208 10.03 12.32 -13.14
C SER A 208 10.03 11.34 -11.97
N GLY A 209 10.92 11.54 -10.99
CA GLY A 209 10.96 10.73 -9.78
C GLY A 209 9.73 10.91 -8.90
N CYS A 210 9.23 12.15 -8.74
CA CYS A 210 7.96 12.42 -8.07
C CYS A 210 6.81 11.69 -8.77
N PHE A 211 6.72 11.79 -10.10
CA PHE A 211 5.69 11.09 -10.87
C PHE A 211 5.78 9.56 -10.69
N ALA A 212 6.98 8.97 -10.77
CA ALA A 212 7.16 7.54 -10.57
C ALA A 212 6.74 7.12 -9.16
N LEU A 213 7.16 7.85 -8.13
CA LEU A 213 6.79 7.60 -6.75
C LEU A 213 5.26 7.68 -6.55
N TYR A 214 4.65 8.79 -7.00
CA TYR A 214 3.27 9.16 -6.69
C TYR A 214 2.23 8.43 -7.49
N CYS A 215 2.51 8.28 -8.78
CA CYS A 215 1.53 7.78 -9.72
C CYS A 215 1.68 6.27 -9.92
N LEU A 216 2.84 5.68 -9.58
CA LEU A 216 3.13 4.28 -9.88
C LEU A 216 3.44 3.47 -8.61
N VAL A 217 4.54 3.78 -7.92
CA VAL A 217 5.06 2.91 -6.87
C VAL A 217 4.18 2.92 -5.61
N ALA A 218 3.81 4.10 -5.10
CA ALA A 218 2.98 4.22 -3.91
C ALA A 218 1.57 3.63 -4.12
N PRO A 219 0.81 3.99 -5.18
CA PRO A 219 -0.48 3.36 -5.45
C PRO A 219 -0.39 1.84 -5.57
N MET A 220 0.66 1.33 -6.23
CA MET A 220 0.84 -0.11 -6.37
C MET A 220 1.03 -0.80 -5.02
N LEU A 221 1.89 -0.26 -4.15
CA LEU A 221 2.06 -0.78 -2.79
C LEU A 221 0.75 -0.73 -2.00
N GLU A 222 0.14 0.45 -1.93
CA GLU A 222 -1.03 0.69 -1.09
C GLU A 222 -2.21 -0.21 -1.51
N GLU A 223 -2.45 -0.35 -2.82
CA GLU A 223 -3.49 -1.23 -3.31
C GLU A 223 -3.19 -2.72 -3.02
N ILE A 224 -1.93 -3.14 -3.05
CA ILE A 224 -1.54 -4.50 -2.65
C ILE A 224 -1.86 -4.75 -1.17
N VAL A 225 -1.51 -3.82 -0.28
CA VAL A 225 -1.68 -3.97 1.17
C VAL A 225 -3.15 -3.86 1.57
N TYR A 226 -3.83 -2.80 1.16
CA TYR A 226 -5.15 -2.51 1.68
C TYR A 226 -6.25 -3.22 0.90
N ARG A 227 -6.13 -3.38 -0.42
CA ARG A 227 -7.23 -3.93 -1.24
C ARG A 227 -7.04 -5.42 -1.44
N ARG A 228 -5.91 -5.79 -2.03
CA ARG A 228 -5.62 -7.20 -2.28
C ARG A 228 -5.48 -7.98 -0.99
N TYR A 229 -4.71 -7.50 -0.02
CA TYR A 229 -4.50 -8.22 1.24
C TYR A 229 -5.61 -7.94 2.27
N LEU A 230 -5.65 -6.76 2.89
CA LEU A 230 -6.51 -6.49 4.04
C LEU A 230 -8.01 -6.62 3.75
N LEU A 231 -8.51 -5.93 2.73
CA LEU A 231 -9.93 -5.94 2.35
C LEU A 231 -10.39 -7.35 1.97
N SER A 232 -9.66 -8.04 1.09
CA SER A 232 -10.02 -9.42 0.71
C SER A 232 -10.01 -10.36 1.92
N SER A 233 -9.01 -10.23 2.81
CA SER A 233 -8.90 -11.04 4.01
C SER A 233 -10.00 -10.78 5.04
N LEU A 234 -10.49 -9.55 5.15
CA LEU A 234 -11.62 -9.22 6.01
C LEU A 234 -12.93 -9.68 5.36
N ALA A 235 -13.11 -9.46 4.06
CA ALA A 235 -14.33 -9.81 3.33
C ALA A 235 -14.59 -11.33 3.27
N SER A 236 -13.57 -12.17 3.50
CA SER A 236 -13.77 -13.63 3.66
C SER A 236 -14.34 -14.02 5.03
N ARG A 237 -14.35 -13.10 6.02
CA ARG A 237 -14.74 -13.36 7.41
C ARG A 237 -15.94 -12.54 7.88
N MET A 238 -16.30 -11.49 7.15
CA MET A 238 -17.40 -10.61 7.48
C MET A 238 -18.00 -10.03 6.20
N GLU A 239 -19.10 -9.30 6.35
CA GLU A 239 -19.74 -8.59 5.26
C GLU A 239 -18.77 -7.66 4.54
N TRP A 240 -18.79 -7.68 3.21
CA TRP A 240 -17.87 -6.90 2.39
C TRP A 240 -17.94 -5.41 2.67
N ARG A 241 -19.12 -4.86 3.02
CA ARG A 241 -19.30 -3.45 3.40
C ARG A 241 -18.55 -3.11 4.69
N LYS A 242 -18.60 -3.99 5.69
CA LYS A 242 -17.85 -3.84 6.95
C LYS A 242 -16.35 -3.97 6.71
N ALA A 243 -15.94 -4.94 5.91
CA ALA A 243 -14.55 -5.13 5.49
C ALA A 243 -14.01 -3.90 4.75
N LEU A 244 -14.82 -3.32 3.86
CA LEU A 244 -14.52 -2.08 3.13
C LEU A 244 -14.24 -0.94 4.12
N VAL A 245 -15.19 -0.65 5.00
CA VAL A 245 -15.07 0.45 5.98
C VAL A 245 -13.82 0.28 6.85
N ILE A 246 -13.57 -0.93 7.38
CA ILE A 246 -12.39 -1.20 8.21
C ILE A 246 -11.11 -0.99 7.41
N SER A 247 -11.02 -1.55 6.20
CA SER A 247 -9.82 -1.40 5.36
C SER A 247 -9.56 0.05 4.96
N SER A 248 -10.60 0.81 4.64
CA SER A 248 -10.50 2.24 4.30
C SER A 248 -10.10 3.08 5.52
N GLY A 249 -10.57 2.72 6.71
CA GLY A 249 -10.16 3.34 7.97
C GLY A 249 -8.67 3.10 8.28
N VAL A 250 -8.21 1.86 8.13
CA VAL A 250 -6.79 1.51 8.31
C VAL A 250 -5.91 2.24 7.28
N PHE A 251 -6.34 2.29 6.01
CA PHE A 251 -5.67 3.05 4.96
C PHE A 251 -5.51 4.53 5.35
N ALA A 252 -6.58 5.19 5.79
CA ALA A 252 -6.54 6.59 6.20
C ALA A 252 -5.63 6.80 7.42
N ALA A 253 -5.72 5.93 8.42
CA ALA A 253 -4.90 6.01 9.64
C ALA A 253 -3.41 5.81 9.36
N ALA A 254 -3.06 4.96 8.39
CA ALA A 254 -1.67 4.68 8.01
C ALA A 254 -0.93 5.89 7.41
N HIS A 255 -1.66 6.93 6.99
CA HIS A 255 -1.07 8.16 6.49
C HIS A 255 -0.64 9.12 7.60
N PHE A 256 -1.05 8.88 8.86
CA PHE A 256 -0.74 9.72 10.02
C PHE A 256 -1.10 11.22 9.86
N SER A 257 -2.01 11.54 8.93
CA SER A 257 -2.51 12.90 8.69
C SER A 257 -3.91 13.07 9.27
N GLY A 258 -4.01 13.79 10.38
CA GLY A 258 -5.30 14.10 11.02
C GLY A 258 -6.17 15.03 10.19
N GLU A 259 -5.56 15.99 9.48
CA GLU A 259 -6.26 16.97 8.64
C GLU A 259 -6.90 16.31 7.41
N ASP A 260 -6.22 15.31 6.86
CA ASP A 260 -6.62 14.64 5.62
C ASP A 260 -7.45 13.37 5.87
N LEU A 261 -7.65 12.98 7.13
CA LEU A 261 -8.19 11.68 7.51
C LEU A 261 -9.54 11.39 6.83
N VAL A 262 -10.46 12.35 6.81
CA VAL A 262 -11.79 12.20 6.21
C VAL A 262 -11.70 12.03 4.69
N GLN A 263 -10.84 12.81 4.04
CA GLN A 263 -10.64 12.74 2.60
C GLN A 263 -9.99 11.41 2.21
N LEU A 264 -8.93 11.00 2.93
CA LEU A 264 -8.25 9.73 2.73
C LEU A 264 -9.18 8.54 3.00
N PHE A 265 -10.04 8.62 4.01
CA PHE A 265 -11.04 7.59 4.27
C PHE A 265 -12.02 7.46 3.10
N GLY A 266 -12.54 8.58 2.58
CA GLY A 266 -13.46 8.57 1.43
C GLY A 266 -12.83 8.07 0.15
N ILE A 267 -11.61 8.52 -0.19
CA ILE A 267 -10.79 7.96 -1.27
C ILE A 267 -10.64 6.45 -1.06
N GLY A 268 -10.35 6.06 0.18
CA GLY A 268 -10.18 4.68 0.58
C GLY A 268 -11.40 3.81 0.29
N CYS A 269 -12.60 4.34 0.58
CA CYS A 269 -13.89 3.69 0.31
C CYS A 269 -14.15 3.55 -1.19
N VAL A 270 -13.89 4.59 -1.99
CA VAL A 270 -14.10 4.54 -3.45
C VAL A 270 -13.19 3.51 -4.11
N LEU A 271 -11.90 3.51 -3.75
CA LEU A 271 -10.93 2.53 -4.29
C LEU A 271 -11.29 1.10 -3.88
N GLY A 272 -11.68 0.90 -2.61
CA GLY A 272 -12.10 -0.42 -2.13
C GLY A 272 -13.40 -0.91 -2.77
N ALA A 273 -14.37 -0.02 -3.03
CA ALA A 273 -15.60 -0.36 -3.74
C ALA A 273 -15.31 -0.71 -5.22
N CYS A 274 -14.42 0.05 -5.87
CA CYS A 274 -13.96 -0.22 -7.24
C CYS A 274 -13.28 -1.60 -7.34
N TYR A 275 -12.40 -1.93 -6.39
CA TYR A 275 -11.80 -3.26 -6.30
C TYR A 275 -12.84 -4.35 -6.02
N SER A 276 -13.75 -4.13 -5.07
CA SER A 276 -14.78 -5.10 -4.71
C SER A 276 -15.72 -5.39 -5.89
N TRP A 277 -16.08 -4.37 -6.67
CA TRP A 277 -16.96 -4.54 -7.84
C TRP A 277 -16.27 -5.24 -9.01
N SER A 278 -15.00 -4.91 -9.27
CA SER A 278 -14.27 -5.43 -10.43
C SER A 278 -13.57 -6.77 -10.18
N GLY A 279 -13.25 -7.08 -8.92
CA GLY A 279 -12.41 -8.22 -8.53
C GLY A 279 -10.95 -8.11 -9.00
N LYS A 280 -10.56 -7.02 -9.69
CA LYS A 280 -9.24 -6.83 -10.28
C LYS A 280 -8.50 -5.69 -9.63
N LEU A 281 -7.32 -5.99 -9.10
CA LEU A 281 -6.44 -4.99 -8.48
C LEU A 281 -6.05 -3.87 -9.46
N ALA A 282 -5.90 -4.21 -10.74
CA ALA A 282 -5.60 -3.22 -11.78
C ALA A 282 -6.64 -2.09 -11.85
N SER A 283 -7.91 -2.36 -11.50
CA SER A 283 -8.96 -1.35 -11.53
C SER A 283 -8.72 -0.25 -10.51
N SER A 284 -8.50 -0.64 -9.24
CA SER A 284 -8.23 0.33 -8.18
C SER A 284 -6.86 0.99 -8.32
N VAL A 285 -5.82 0.26 -8.76
CA VAL A 285 -4.50 0.84 -9.05
C VAL A 285 -4.60 1.94 -10.09
N VAL A 286 -5.27 1.70 -11.23
CA VAL A 286 -5.40 2.71 -12.28
C VAL A 286 -6.17 3.94 -11.78
N VAL A 287 -7.28 3.76 -11.06
CA VAL A 287 -8.05 4.88 -10.51
C VAL A 287 -7.21 5.69 -9.53
N HIS A 288 -6.47 5.02 -8.64
CA HIS A 288 -5.58 5.66 -7.67
C HIS A 288 -4.44 6.41 -8.36
N SER A 289 -3.75 5.77 -9.31
CA SER A 289 -2.69 6.38 -10.12
C SER A 289 -3.16 7.61 -10.87
N LEU A 290 -4.35 7.58 -11.47
CA LEU A 290 -4.93 8.71 -12.20
C LEU A 290 -5.29 9.86 -11.27
N TYR A 291 -5.84 9.57 -10.09
CA TYR A 291 -6.11 10.58 -9.07
C TYR A 291 -4.82 11.28 -8.60
N ASN A 292 -3.78 10.50 -8.32
CA ASN A 292 -2.49 11.05 -7.90
C ASN A 292 -1.85 11.86 -9.04
N ALA A 293 -1.93 11.40 -10.28
CA ALA A 293 -1.43 12.13 -11.45
C ALA A 293 -2.17 13.46 -11.65
N LEU A 294 -3.50 13.48 -11.49
CA LEU A 294 -4.29 14.71 -11.57
C LEU A 294 -3.89 15.69 -10.46
N THR A 295 -3.77 15.22 -9.23
CA THR A 295 -3.35 16.05 -8.08
C THR A 295 -1.94 16.62 -8.29
N LEU A 296 -1.01 15.80 -8.79
CA LEU A 296 0.36 16.21 -9.10
C LEU A 296 0.40 17.25 -10.23
N LEU A 297 -0.43 17.08 -11.27
CA LEU A 297 -0.54 18.03 -12.38
C LEU A 297 -1.12 19.37 -11.94
N LEU A 298 -2.12 19.36 -11.05
CA LEU A 298 -2.69 20.58 -10.49
C LEU A 298 -1.66 21.35 -9.65
N THR A 299 -0.85 20.61 -8.87
CA THR A 299 0.27 21.19 -8.09
C THR A 299 1.36 21.81 -8.98
N LEU A 300 1.54 21.32 -10.21
CA LEU A 300 2.48 21.92 -11.18
C LEU A 300 1.98 23.21 -11.82
N ARG A 301 0.67 23.49 -11.76
CA ARG A 301 0.05 24.64 -12.41
C ARG A 301 -0.25 25.79 -11.45
N SER A 302 -0.26 25.53 -10.15
CA SER A 302 -0.33 26.54 -9.08
C SER A 302 1.01 27.22 -8.86
#